data_AF-A0A397VEN7-F1
#
_entry.id   AF-A0A397VEN7-F1
#
_cell.length_a   1.000
_cell.length_b   1.000
_cell.length_c   1.000
_cell.angle_alpha   90.00
_cell.angle_beta   90.00
_cell.angle_gamma   90.00
#
_symmetry.space_group_name_H-M   'P 1'
#
loop_
_entity.id
_entity.type
_entity.pdbx_description
1 polymer ?
#
loop_
_entity_poly.entity_id
_entity_poly.type
_entity_poly.pdbx_seq_one_letter_code
_entity_poly.pdbx_strand_id
1 'polypeptide(L)'
;MLIASSDPIEISSKDIMNNEKPSSKITTQSLIHLFKKAIQSGHQEILSWICYSDNFENKVIEIRRMAGVNDKTARTQIYKEMLEHLPGVTSVALRIKTLRARKIFTCSANDISKLTNAQIQNIINQVTSKIVSLGTDQNYVTETESTIKAISV
;
A
#
# COMPACT_ATOMS: atom_id res chain seq x y z
N MET A 1 -12.79 20.55 53.45
CA MET A 1 -11.41 20.66 53.99
C MET A 1 -10.70 19.39 53.54
N LEU A 2 -9.80 19.32 52.56
CA LEU A 2 -8.86 20.24 51.91
C LEU A 2 -8.72 19.88 50.39
N ILE A 3 -8.75 20.92 49.54
CA ILE A 3 -7.94 21.22 48.32
C ILE A 3 -6.71 20.31 48.01
N ALA A 4 -6.19 20.07 46.79
CA ALA A 4 -6.31 20.70 45.47
C ALA A 4 -5.83 19.79 44.29
N SER A 5 -6.44 20.06 43.12
CA SER A 5 -6.02 20.03 41.69
C SER A 5 -4.81 19.21 41.16
N SER A 6 -5.04 18.52 40.02
CA SER A 6 -4.33 18.86 38.78
C SER A 6 -5.19 18.49 37.55
N ASP A 7 -5.44 19.50 36.72
CA ASP A 7 -6.24 19.52 35.49
C ASP A 7 -5.62 18.69 34.34
N PRO A 8 -6.39 18.42 33.24
CA PRO A 8 -5.95 17.58 32.15
C PRO A 8 -4.90 18.28 31.30
N ILE A 9 -3.85 17.53 30.95
CA ILE A 9 -2.81 17.99 30.03
C ILE A 9 -3.41 18.13 28.62
N GLU A 10 -3.82 19.35 28.29
CA GLU A 10 -4.08 19.83 26.94
C GLU A 10 -2.73 20.08 26.26
N ILE A 11 -2.23 19.11 25.48
CA ILE A 11 -1.13 19.39 24.55
C ILE A 11 -1.76 19.99 23.29
N SER A 12 -1.92 21.31 23.37
CA SER A 12 -2.01 22.19 22.21
C SER A 12 -0.79 21.96 21.32
N SER A 13 -0.96 21.22 20.23
CA SER A 13 -0.04 21.26 19.09
C SER A 13 -0.41 22.40 18.13
N LYS A 14 -0.64 23.59 18.69
CA LYS A 14 -0.31 24.85 18.02
C LYS A 14 1.15 25.11 18.37
N ASP A 15 2.05 24.74 17.45
CA ASP A 15 3.35 25.38 17.24
C ASP A 15 4.14 24.61 16.17
N ILE A 16 3.60 24.57 14.96
CA ILE A 16 4.41 24.75 13.74
C ILE A 16 3.62 25.69 12.82
N MET A 17 3.33 26.89 13.33
CA MET A 17 2.97 28.01 12.48
C MET A 17 4.29 28.70 12.15
N ASN A 18 4.96 28.22 11.10
CA ASN A 18 6.01 29.02 10.48
C ASN A 18 5.33 30.25 9.88
N ASN A 19 5.77 31.40 10.37
CA ASN A 19 5.29 32.72 10.05
C ASN A 19 5.71 33.10 8.62
N GLU A 20 5.17 32.41 7.61
CA GLU A 20 5.17 32.91 6.25
C GLU A 20 3.89 33.75 6.09
N LYS A 21 4.11 35.05 6.02
CA LYS A 21 3.16 36.04 5.49
C LYS A 21 2.42 35.40 4.30
N PRO A 22 1.08 35.26 4.31
CA PRO A 22 0.36 34.71 3.17
C PRO A 22 0.46 35.71 2.03
N SER A 23 1.50 35.56 1.19
CA SER A 23 1.45 36.01 -0.18
C SER A 23 0.41 35.12 -0.85
N SER A 24 -0.83 35.59 -0.81
CA SER A 24 -2.07 34.82 -1.03
C SER A 24 -2.30 34.42 -2.49
N LYS A 25 -1.25 34.26 -3.28
CA LYS A 25 -1.37 33.86 -4.68
C LYS A 25 -1.11 32.38 -4.79
N ILE A 26 -2.18 31.60 -4.91
CA ILE A 26 -2.10 30.22 -5.37
C ILE A 26 -1.28 30.22 -6.65
N THR A 27 -0.13 29.55 -6.59
CA THR A 27 0.76 29.43 -7.75
C THR A 27 0.44 28.15 -8.50
N THR A 28 0.67 28.14 -9.82
CA THR A 28 0.59 26.92 -10.61
C THR A 28 1.48 25.82 -10.04
N GLN A 29 2.63 26.16 -9.46
CA GLN A 29 3.53 25.20 -8.79
C GLN A 29 2.89 24.54 -7.57
N SER A 30 2.15 25.30 -6.75
CA SER A 30 1.42 24.73 -5.62
C SER A 30 0.35 23.73 -6.07
N LEU A 31 -0.34 24.01 -7.19
CA LEU A 31 -1.33 23.08 -7.78
C LEU A 31 -0.66 21.83 -8.35
N ILE A 32 0.47 21.97 -9.05
CA ILE A 32 1.25 20.84 -9.58
C ILE A 32 1.71 19.92 -8.44
N HIS A 33 2.19 20.50 -7.33
CA HIS A 33 2.61 19.73 -6.17
C HIS A 33 1.45 18.94 -5.56
N LEU A 34 0.30 19.60 -5.33
CA LEU A 34 -0.90 18.94 -4.79
C LEU A 34 -1.41 17.82 -5.73
N PHE A 35 -1.38 18.05 -7.04
CA PHE A 35 -1.75 17.04 -8.02
C PHE A 35 -0.83 15.82 -7.96
N LYS A 36 0.49 16.01 -7.95
CA LYS A 36 1.46 14.91 -7.81
C LYS A 36 1.23 14.12 -6.52
N LYS A 37 0.99 14.83 -5.40
CA LYS A 37 0.68 14.20 -4.11
C LYS A 37 -0.62 13.40 -4.15
N ALA A 38 -1.66 13.91 -4.81
CA ALA A 38 -2.93 13.20 -4.97
C ALA A 38 -2.76 11.91 -5.79
N ILE A 39 -2.03 11.95 -6.91
CA ILE A 39 -1.72 10.77 -7.73
C ILE A 39 -0.93 9.73 -6.93
N GLN A 40 0.11 10.17 -6.22
CA GLN A 40 0.91 9.28 -5.38
C GLN A 40 0.07 8.64 -4.28
N SER A 41 -0.77 9.43 -3.61
CA SER A 41 -1.68 8.93 -2.57
C SER A 41 -2.67 7.90 -3.13
N GLY A 42 -3.22 8.14 -4.32
CA GLY A 42 -4.09 7.18 -5.00
C GLY A 42 -3.39 5.88 -5.38
N HIS A 43 -2.15 5.94 -5.87
CA HIS A 43 -1.36 4.72 -6.13
C HIS A 43 -1.08 3.92 -4.86
N GLN A 44 -0.72 4.60 -3.77
CA GLN A 44 -0.48 3.95 -2.48
C GLN A 44 -1.75 3.31 -1.91
N GLU A 45 -2.90 3.97 -2.09
CA GLU A 45 -4.20 3.40 -1.71
C GLU A 45 -4.48 2.10 -2.49
N ILE A 46 -4.31 2.11 -3.82
CA ILE A 46 -4.53 0.91 -4.67
C ILE A 46 -3.61 -0.23 -4.24
N LEU A 47 -2.32 0.04 -4.04
CA LEU A 47 -1.33 -0.95 -3.60
C LEU A 47 -1.71 -1.55 -2.24
N SER A 48 -2.14 -0.71 -1.31
CA SER A 48 -2.59 -1.14 0.02
C SER A 48 -3.81 -2.07 -0.08
N TRP A 49 -4.78 -1.76 -0.95
CA TRP A 49 -5.95 -2.63 -1.16
C TRP A 49 -5.59 -3.97 -1.79
N ILE A 50 -4.66 -3.99 -2.75
CA ILE A 50 -4.16 -5.22 -3.38
C ILE A 50 -3.49 -6.11 -2.33
N CYS A 51 -2.56 -5.55 -1.55
CA CYS A 51 -1.84 -6.26 -0.49
C CYS A 51 -2.81 -6.76 0.59
N TYR A 52 -3.77 -5.93 1.00
CA TYR A 52 -4.81 -6.32 1.94
C TYR A 52 -5.61 -7.53 1.44
N SER A 53 -6.05 -7.51 0.18
CA SER A 53 -6.85 -8.61 -0.36
C SER A 53 -6.09 -9.93 -0.40
N ASP A 54 -4.83 -9.90 -0.83
CA ASP A 54 -4.00 -11.12 -0.91
C ASP A 54 -3.77 -11.72 0.48
N ASN A 55 -3.35 -10.88 1.44
CA ASN A 55 -3.15 -11.30 2.83
C ASN A 55 -4.45 -11.77 3.50
N PHE A 56 -5.58 -11.14 3.20
CA PHE A 56 -6.88 -11.58 3.71
C PHE A 56 -7.22 -13.00 3.24
N GLU A 57 -7.04 -13.29 1.95
CA GLU A 57 -7.29 -14.63 1.40
C GLU A 57 -6.29 -15.67 1.95
N ASN A 58 -5.03 -15.30 2.13
CA ASN A 58 -4.03 -16.17 2.79
C ASN A 58 -4.43 -16.51 4.23
N LYS A 59 -4.89 -15.52 5.01
CA LYS A 59 -5.39 -15.75 6.38
C LYS A 59 -6.64 -16.61 6.41
N VAL A 60 -7.54 -16.49 5.42
CA VAL A 60 -8.69 -17.40 5.27
C VAL A 60 -8.22 -18.84 5.06
N ILE A 61 -7.26 -19.06 4.14
CA ILE A 61 -6.70 -20.39 3.85
C ILE A 61 -6.05 -20.99 5.11
N GLU A 62 -5.28 -20.19 5.84
CA GLU A 62 -4.63 -20.59 7.08
C GLU A 62 -5.65 -21.04 8.14
N ILE A 63 -6.66 -20.21 8.43
CA ILE A 63 -7.70 -20.54 9.41
C ILE A 63 -8.45 -21.81 9.01
N ARG A 64 -8.79 -21.96 7.73
CA ARG A 64 -9.46 -23.17 7.23
C ARG A 64 -8.60 -24.42 7.42
N ARG A 65 -7.28 -24.31 7.21
CA ARG A 65 -6.32 -25.40 7.42
C ARG A 65 -6.18 -25.76 8.90
N MET A 66 -6.03 -24.76 9.76
CA MET A 66 -5.71 -24.96 11.18
C MET A 66 -6.94 -25.33 12.01
N ALA A 67 -8.07 -24.65 11.79
CA ALA A 67 -9.28 -24.85 12.57
C ALA A 67 -10.31 -25.78 11.91
N GLY A 68 -10.08 -26.21 10.66
CA GLY A 68 -11.00 -27.09 9.92
C GLY A 68 -12.37 -26.46 9.64
N VAL A 69 -12.51 -25.14 9.78
CA VAL A 69 -13.78 -24.44 9.61
C VAL A 69 -14.09 -24.17 8.15
N ASN A 70 -15.37 -23.96 7.84
CA ASN A 70 -15.76 -23.52 6.51
C ASN A 70 -15.33 -22.07 6.24
N ASP A 71 -15.31 -21.77 4.95
CA ASP A 71 -14.92 -20.50 4.35
C ASP A 71 -15.65 -19.26 4.94
N LYS A 72 -16.98 -19.38 5.11
CA LYS A 72 -17.82 -18.33 5.71
C LYS A 72 -17.43 -18.06 7.16
N THR A 73 -17.09 -19.11 7.91
CA THR A 73 -16.70 -19.02 9.32
C THR A 73 -15.33 -18.38 9.46
N ALA A 74 -14.35 -18.83 8.67
CA ALA A 74 -13.00 -18.24 8.64
C ALA A 74 -13.04 -16.73 8.34
N ARG A 75 -13.77 -16.30 7.29
CA ARG A 75 -13.93 -14.87 7.00
C ARG A 75 -14.61 -14.10 8.14
N THR A 76 -15.64 -14.68 8.75
CA THR A 76 -16.34 -14.05 9.87
C THR A 76 -15.42 -13.85 11.07
N GLN A 77 -14.53 -14.79 11.35
CA GLN A 77 -13.54 -14.68 12.42
C GLN A 77 -12.57 -13.52 12.14
N ILE A 78 -12.02 -13.43 10.94
CA ILE A 78 -11.13 -12.32 10.56
C ILE A 78 -11.85 -10.98 10.68
N TYR A 79 -13.11 -10.87 10.25
CA TYR A 79 -13.87 -9.63 10.39
C TYR A 79 -14.09 -9.22 11.85
N LYS A 80 -14.33 -10.17 12.76
CA LYS A 80 -14.48 -9.88 14.19
C LYS A 80 -13.17 -9.32 14.77
N GLU A 81 -12.08 -10.03 14.53
CA GLU A 81 -10.73 -9.65 14.96
C GLU A 81 -10.32 -8.26 14.43
N MET A 82 -10.60 -7.97 13.15
CA MET A 82 -10.34 -6.64 12.60
C MET A 82 -11.18 -5.53 13.24
N LEU A 83 -12.44 -5.81 13.57
CA LEU A 83 -13.35 -4.81 14.15
C LEU A 83 -12.97 -4.45 15.59
N GLU A 84 -12.29 -5.34 16.32
CA GLU A 84 -11.72 -5.04 17.65
C GLU A 84 -10.69 -3.89 17.58
N HIS A 85 -10.05 -3.71 16.42
CA HIS A 85 -9.03 -2.67 16.20
C HIS A 85 -9.48 -1.53 15.30
N LEU A 86 -10.73 -1.53 14.83
CA LEU A 86 -11.27 -0.53 13.90
C LEU A 86 -12.56 0.11 14.47
N PRO A 87 -12.45 0.89 15.58
CA PRO A 87 -13.60 1.56 16.15
C PRO A 87 -14.22 2.53 15.13
N GLY A 88 -15.54 2.54 15.03
CA GLY A 88 -16.29 3.37 14.08
C GLY A 88 -16.46 2.75 12.68
N VAL A 89 -15.83 1.60 12.37
CA VAL A 89 -16.09 0.85 11.14
C VAL A 89 -17.21 -0.16 11.38
N THR A 90 -18.21 -0.20 10.50
CA THR A 90 -19.27 -1.22 10.59
C THR A 90 -18.85 -2.52 9.89
N SER A 91 -19.36 -3.66 10.39
CA SER A 91 -19.14 -4.97 9.76
C SER A 91 -19.52 -5.00 8.27
N VAL A 92 -20.61 -4.31 7.91
CA VAL A 92 -21.07 -4.22 6.52
C VAL A 92 -20.07 -3.43 5.67
N ALA A 93 -19.60 -2.29 6.14
CA ALA A 93 -18.61 -1.47 5.42
C ALA A 93 -17.30 -2.24 5.21
N LEU A 94 -16.82 -2.95 6.23
CA LEU A 94 -15.63 -3.77 6.15
C LEU A 94 -15.76 -4.87 5.09
N ARG A 95 -16.88 -5.61 5.09
CA ARG A 95 -17.16 -6.65 4.08
C ARG A 95 -17.21 -6.07 2.67
N ILE A 96 -17.88 -4.93 2.47
CA ILE A 96 -17.95 -4.26 1.16
C ILE A 96 -16.55 -3.86 0.68
N LYS A 97 -15.74 -3.26 1.54
CA LYS A 97 -14.36 -2.88 1.20
C LYS A 97 -13.50 -4.10 0.85
N THR A 98 -13.64 -5.19 1.61
CA THR A 98 -12.93 -6.46 1.33
C THR A 98 -13.31 -7.04 -0.03
N LEU A 99 -14.61 -7.06 -0.36
CA LEU A 99 -15.08 -7.55 -1.66
C LEU A 99 -14.55 -6.67 -2.81
N ARG A 100 -14.48 -5.36 -2.63
CA ARG A 100 -13.91 -4.43 -3.62
C ARG A 100 -12.41 -4.67 -3.81
N ALA A 101 -11.66 -4.79 -2.72
CA ALA A 101 -10.23 -5.09 -2.76
C ALA A 101 -9.96 -6.41 -3.51
N ARG A 102 -10.76 -7.45 -3.23
CA ARG A 102 -10.69 -8.73 -3.95
C ARG A 102 -10.97 -8.60 -5.43
N LYS A 103 -11.98 -7.82 -5.80
CA LYS A 103 -12.27 -7.57 -7.22
C LYS A 103 -11.11 -6.89 -7.95
N ILE A 104 -10.47 -5.90 -7.32
CA ILE A 104 -9.28 -5.23 -7.87
C ILE A 104 -8.15 -6.24 -8.13
N PHE A 105 -7.86 -7.08 -7.14
CA PHE A 105 -6.83 -8.13 -7.24
C PHE A 105 -7.14 -9.14 -8.36
N THR A 106 -8.36 -9.69 -8.39
CA THR A 106 -8.74 -10.70 -9.39
C THR A 106 -8.76 -10.14 -10.82
N CYS A 107 -9.26 -8.91 -11.02
CA CYS A 107 -9.24 -8.27 -12.33
C CYS A 107 -7.80 -8.08 -12.83
N SER A 108 -6.91 -7.59 -11.96
CA SER A 108 -5.49 -7.41 -12.30
C SER A 108 -4.83 -8.72 -12.70
N ALA A 109 -5.00 -9.79 -11.93
CA ALA A 109 -4.41 -11.09 -12.23
C ALA A 109 -4.95 -11.69 -13.55
N ASN A 110 -6.26 -11.60 -13.78
CA ASN A 110 -6.90 -12.11 -14.98
C ASN A 110 -6.44 -11.36 -16.24
N ASP A 111 -6.30 -10.04 -16.18
CA ASP A 111 -5.87 -9.25 -17.33
C ASP A 111 -4.37 -9.44 -17.62
N ILE A 112 -3.54 -9.61 -16.58
CA ILE A 112 -2.12 -9.98 -16.73
C ILE A 112 -1.98 -11.37 -17.36
N SER A 113 -2.80 -12.35 -16.94
CA SER A 113 -2.73 -13.73 -17.46
C SER A 113 -3.05 -13.85 -18.95
N LYS A 114 -3.72 -12.85 -19.53
CA LYS A 114 -4.07 -12.79 -20.96
C LYS A 114 -2.95 -12.19 -21.83
N LEU A 115 -1.87 -11.68 -21.23
CA LEU A 115 -0.76 -11.10 -21.98
C LEU A 115 -0.02 -12.20 -22.75
N THR A 116 0.22 -11.94 -24.03
CA THR A 116 1.08 -12.78 -24.88
C THR A 116 2.55 -12.50 -24.62
N ASN A 117 3.43 -13.46 -24.96
CA ASN A 117 4.89 -13.28 -24.85
C ASN A 117 5.37 -12.01 -25.56
N ALA A 118 4.81 -11.69 -26.73
CA ALA A 118 5.17 -10.48 -27.47
C ALA A 118 4.80 -9.19 -26.70
N GLN A 119 3.61 -9.15 -26.07
CA GLN A 119 3.19 -8.02 -25.25
C GLN A 119 4.05 -7.88 -23.99
N ILE A 120 4.41 -8.99 -23.36
CA ILE A 120 5.31 -9.00 -22.19
C ILE A 120 6.68 -8.44 -22.57
N GLN A 121 7.27 -8.90 -23.68
CA GLN A 121 8.55 -8.40 -24.17
C GLN A 121 8.52 -6.90 -24.51
N ASN A 122 7.41 -6.43 -25.10
CA ASN A 122 7.24 -5.00 -25.37
C ASN A 122 7.20 -4.17 -24.07
N ILE A 123 6.47 -4.63 -23.04
CA ILE A 123 6.43 -3.97 -21.73
C ILE A 123 7.83 -3.94 -21.09
N ILE A 124 8.57 -5.06 -21.13
CA ILE A 124 9.96 -5.13 -20.61
C ILE A 124 10.83 -4.08 -21.29
N ASN A 125 10.83 -4.02 -22.62
CA ASN A 125 11.63 -3.06 -23.38
C ASN A 125 11.29 -1.60 -23.03
N GLN A 126 10.00 -1.28 -22.86
CA GLN A 126 9.56 0.06 -22.45
C GLN A 126 10.02 0.43 -21.05
N VAL A 127 9.88 -0.48 -20.07
CA VAL A 127 10.31 -0.24 -18.70
C VAL A 127 11.82 -0.07 -18.62
N THR A 128 12.59 -0.95 -19.28
CA THR A 128 14.05 -0.85 -19.36
C THR A 128 14.49 0.48 -19.97
N SER A 129 13.86 0.91 -21.07
CA SER A 129 14.17 2.19 -21.71
C SER A 129 13.90 3.38 -20.77
N LYS A 130 12.81 3.33 -20.00
CA LYS A 130 12.45 4.37 -19.03
C LYS A 130 13.41 4.42 -17.84
N ILE A 131 13.90 3.27 -17.37
CA ILE A 131 14.90 3.17 -16.30
C ILE A 131 16.23 3.77 -16.78
N VAL A 132 16.70 3.40 -17.97
CA VAL A 132 17.95 3.92 -18.56
C VAL A 132 17.85 5.44 -18.80
N SER A 133 16.68 5.92 -19.21
CA SER A 133 16.41 7.36 -19.39
C SER A 133 16.38 8.19 -18.09
N LEU A 134 16.19 7.57 -16.92
CA LEU A 134 16.05 8.30 -15.65
C LEU A 134 17.39 8.53 -14.93
N GLY A 135 18.49 7.97 -15.44
CA GLY A 135 19.84 8.18 -14.89
C GLY A 135 20.26 7.16 -13.85
N THR A 136 21.33 6.43 -14.16
CA THR A 136 22.14 5.59 -13.26
C THR A 136 22.92 6.43 -12.23
N ASP A 137 22.23 6.98 -11.23
CA ASP A 137 22.88 7.58 -10.04
C ASP A 137 22.82 6.67 -8.80
N GLN A 138 22.49 5.39 -8.96
CA GLN A 138 22.70 4.39 -7.92
C GLN A 138 23.55 3.24 -8.46
N ASN A 139 24.87 3.36 -8.23
CA ASN A 139 25.80 2.25 -8.28
C ASN A 139 25.32 1.14 -7.31
N TYR A 140 24.57 0.18 -7.83
CA TYR A 140 24.57 -1.15 -7.25
C TYR A 140 25.72 -1.89 -7.92
N VAL A 141 26.82 -2.03 -7.18
CA VAL A 141 27.95 -2.87 -7.58
C VAL A 141 27.43 -4.29 -7.79
N THR A 142 27.34 -4.72 -9.05
CA THR A 142 27.05 -6.10 -9.41
C THR A 142 28.32 -6.93 -9.23
N GLU A 143 28.51 -7.46 -8.03
CA GLU A 143 29.60 -8.39 -7.73
C GLU A 143 29.12 -9.84 -7.82
N THR A 144 28.68 -10.30 -9.00
CA THR A 144 28.41 -11.75 -9.20
C THR A 144 28.60 -12.23 -10.64
N GLU A 145 29.69 -11.87 -11.31
CA GLU A 145 30.07 -12.53 -12.58
C GLU A 145 31.49 -13.14 -12.58
N SER A 146 32.27 -12.93 -11.51
CA SER A 146 33.64 -13.44 -11.38
C SER A 146 33.77 -14.83 -10.73
N THR A 147 32.71 -15.39 -10.14
CA THR A 147 32.82 -16.66 -9.39
C THR A 147 32.62 -17.93 -10.25
N ILE A 148 32.01 -17.83 -11.44
CA ILE A 148 31.68 -19.03 -12.26
C ILE A 148 32.90 -19.59 -13.00
N LYS A 149 33.97 -18.80 -13.21
CA LYS A 149 35.20 -19.29 -13.87
C LYS A 149 36.19 -20.04 -12.96
N ALA A 150 35.94 -20.11 -11.65
CA ALA A 150 36.89 -20.70 -10.70
C ALA A 150 36.62 -22.17 -10.31
N ILE A 151 35.57 -22.82 -10.85
CA ILE A 151 35.20 -24.21 -10.48
C ILE A 151 35.62 -25.24 -11.55
N SER A 152 36.31 -24.83 -12.62
CA SER A 152 36.88 -25.77 -13.59
C SER A 152 38.41 -25.85 -13.46
N VAL A 153 38.89 -26.54 -12.42
CA VAL A 153 40.20 -27.23 -12.44
C VAL A 153 40.01 -28.61 -11.80
#